data_AF-A0A183MWV6-F1
#
_entry.id   AF-A0A183MWV6-F1
#
_cell.length_a   1.000
_cell.length_b   1.000
_cell.length_c   1.000
_cell.angle_alpha   90.00
_cell.angle_beta   90.00
_cell.angle_gamma   90.00
#
_symmetry.space_group_name_H-M   'P 1'
#
loop_
_entity.id
_entity.type
_entity.pdbx_description
1 polymer ?
#
loop_
_entity_poly.entity_id
_entity_poly.type
_entity_poly.pdbx_seq_one_letter_code
_entity_poly.pdbx_strand_id
1 'polypeptide(L)'
;MSDYDDVLCSSLKLKSGQGIKKKKKKHSKKLAPNDLEVAVNTSEVNSNDETVKEAKNSKPIYANLTKSQVEWEKRRDKRILESVLSKADKSHKQRIIEFNNYLSTLTEHFDIQKVSWTK
;
A
#
# COMPACT_ATOMS: atom_id res chain seq x y z
N MET A 1 10.09 43.81 19.90
CA MET A 1 9.05 43.67 18.86
C MET A 1 9.20 42.27 18.31
N SER A 2 8.10 41.53 18.13
CA SER A 2 8.13 40.12 17.74
C SER A 2 8.26 39.94 16.23
N ASP A 3 9.03 38.94 15.80
CA ASP A 3 9.38 38.63 14.40
C ASP A 3 8.19 38.30 13.46
N TYR A 4 6.95 38.40 13.94
CA TYR A 4 5.73 38.05 13.20
C TYR A 4 4.84 39.25 12.84
N ASP A 5 5.23 40.47 13.24
CA ASP A 5 4.42 41.67 12.99
C ASP A 5 4.33 42.05 11.49
N ASP A 6 5.29 41.60 10.66
CA ASP A 6 5.33 41.90 9.21
C ASP A 6 4.68 40.83 8.32
N VAL A 7 4.02 39.81 8.88
CA VAL A 7 3.44 38.72 8.09
C VAL A 7 2.09 39.12 7.50
N LEU A 8 2.09 39.44 6.21
CA LEU A 8 0.88 39.71 5.41
C LEU A 8 -0.02 38.46 5.28
N CYS A 9 -1.01 38.37 6.16
CA CYS A 9 -2.01 37.29 6.19
C CYS A 9 -3.13 37.57 5.16
N SER A 10 -2.88 37.30 3.88
CA SER A 10 -3.91 37.40 2.84
C SER A 10 -4.19 36.04 2.18
N SER A 11 -5.43 35.83 1.73
CA SER A 11 -5.84 34.58 1.09
C SER A 11 -5.19 34.43 -0.30
N LEU A 12 -4.66 33.22 -0.56
CA LEU A 12 -3.90 32.90 -1.76
C LEU A 12 -4.79 32.96 -3.02
N LYS A 13 -4.63 34.00 -3.84
CA LYS A 13 -5.29 34.13 -5.15
C LYS A 13 -4.45 33.42 -6.23
N LEU A 14 -4.89 32.24 -6.66
CA LEU A 14 -4.25 31.52 -7.76
C LEU A 14 -4.70 32.07 -9.12
N LYS A 15 -3.75 32.59 -9.92
CA LYS A 15 -3.96 32.92 -11.33
C LYS A 15 -3.95 31.65 -12.18
N SER A 16 -5.01 30.85 -12.12
CA SER A 16 -5.28 29.83 -13.14
C SER A 16 -6.75 29.43 -13.10
N GLY A 17 -7.59 30.26 -13.73
CA GLY A 17 -8.95 29.89 -14.10
C GLY A 17 -8.92 29.06 -15.37
N GLN A 18 -8.55 27.78 -15.29
CA GLN A 18 -8.95 26.79 -16.30
C GLN A 18 -9.89 25.81 -15.63
N GLY A 19 -11.19 25.99 -15.91
CA GLY A 19 -12.27 25.25 -15.33
C GLY A 19 -12.08 23.74 -15.48
N ILE A 20 -12.18 23.03 -14.36
CA ILE A 20 -12.20 21.57 -14.30
C ILE A 20 -13.39 21.08 -15.15
N LYS A 21 -13.12 20.51 -16.33
CA LYS A 21 -14.15 19.88 -17.17
C LYS A 21 -14.64 18.61 -16.45
N LYS A 22 -15.83 18.68 -15.85
CA LYS A 22 -16.51 17.50 -15.27
C LYS A 22 -16.78 16.48 -16.38
N LYS A 23 -16.17 15.29 -16.30
CA LYS A 23 -16.47 14.14 -17.17
C LYS A 23 -17.95 13.73 -16.97
N LYS A 24 -18.73 13.62 -18.05
CA LYS A 24 -20.10 13.08 -17.99
C LYS A 24 -20.08 11.59 -17.61
N LYS A 25 -20.80 11.21 -16.55
CA LYS A 25 -21.10 9.81 -16.25
C LYS A 25 -22.01 9.24 -17.35
N LYS A 26 -21.66 8.10 -17.93
CA LYS A 26 -22.56 7.34 -18.81
C LYS A 26 -23.63 6.67 -17.95
N HIS A 27 -24.89 6.76 -18.39
CA HIS A 27 -26.03 6.15 -17.71
C HIS A 27 -25.97 4.63 -17.90
N SER A 28 -25.91 3.86 -16.82
CA SER A 28 -26.03 2.40 -16.89
C SER A 28 -27.47 2.03 -17.23
N LYS A 29 -27.64 1.23 -18.28
CA LYS A 29 -28.92 0.58 -18.63
C LYS A 29 -29.26 -0.40 -17.52
N LYS A 30 -30.45 -0.29 -16.92
CA LYS A 30 -30.93 -1.25 -15.91
C LYS A 30 -31.13 -2.61 -16.60
N LEU A 31 -30.36 -3.60 -16.20
CA LEU A 31 -30.65 -5.01 -16.47
C LEU A 31 -31.40 -5.55 -15.25
N ALA A 32 -32.46 -6.29 -15.53
CA ALA A 32 -33.42 -6.83 -14.56
C ALA A 32 -32.77 -7.81 -13.57
N PRO A 33 -33.35 -8.03 -12.38
CA PRO A 33 -32.77 -8.88 -11.37
C PRO A 33 -33.25 -10.31 -11.59
N ASN A 34 -32.35 -11.19 -11.99
CA ASN A 34 -32.33 -12.61 -11.64
C ASN A 34 -30.94 -13.15 -12.01
N ASP A 35 -30.47 -14.11 -11.24
CA ASP A 35 -29.15 -14.77 -11.33
C ASP A 35 -28.04 -14.09 -10.51
N LEU A 36 -28.27 -14.08 -9.20
CA LEU A 36 -27.21 -14.36 -8.23
C LEU A 36 -26.74 -15.80 -8.47
N GLU A 37 -25.53 -16.00 -9.01
CA GLU A 37 -24.61 -17.05 -8.59
C GLU A 37 -23.25 -16.93 -9.32
N VAL A 38 -22.18 -16.83 -8.52
CA VAL A 38 -20.76 -16.96 -8.89
C VAL A 38 -20.13 -15.84 -9.73
N ALA A 39 -19.88 -14.69 -9.09
CA ALA A 39 -18.93 -13.69 -9.55
C ALA A 39 -17.67 -13.68 -8.66
N VAL A 40 -16.74 -14.60 -8.92
CA VAL A 40 -15.31 -14.41 -8.61
C VAL A 40 -14.53 -14.76 -9.87
N ASN A 41 -14.83 -14.01 -10.94
CA ASN A 41 -14.10 -14.07 -12.18
C ASN A 41 -12.73 -13.43 -11.98
N THR A 42 -11.70 -14.26 -12.09
CA THR A 42 -10.55 -14.04 -12.97
C THR A 42 -10.48 -12.62 -13.52
N SER A 43 -9.62 -11.81 -12.92
CA SER A 43 -9.21 -10.53 -13.51
C SER A 43 -8.53 -10.84 -14.84
N GLU A 44 -9.32 -10.61 -15.88
CA GLU A 44 -8.93 -10.64 -17.27
C GLU A 44 -7.63 -9.87 -17.46
N VAL A 45 -6.71 -10.59 -18.08
CA VAL A 45 -5.49 -10.13 -18.72
C VAL A 45 -5.84 -8.94 -19.60
N ASN A 46 -5.72 -7.73 -19.04
CA ASN A 46 -5.57 -6.53 -19.83
C ASN A 46 -4.14 -6.52 -20.35
N SER A 47 -3.98 -7.13 -21.53
CA SER A 47 -2.83 -6.95 -22.42
C SER A 47 -2.66 -5.47 -22.74
N ASN A 48 -1.98 -4.74 -21.85
CA ASN A 48 -1.32 -3.49 -22.19
C ASN A 48 -0.01 -3.82 -22.91
N ASP A 49 -0.15 -4.27 -24.15
CA ASP A 49 0.90 -4.33 -25.16
C ASP A 49 1.21 -2.91 -25.68
N GLU A 50 1.54 -1.99 -24.77
CA GLU A 50 2.06 -0.66 -25.08
C GLU A 50 3.10 -0.17 -24.04
N THR A 51 3.65 -1.04 -23.18
CA THR A 51 4.68 -0.63 -22.20
C THR A 51 6.08 -1.18 -22.49
N VAL A 52 6.27 -1.98 -23.53
CA VAL A 52 7.58 -2.57 -23.88
C VAL A 52 8.47 -1.60 -24.70
N LYS A 53 7.95 -0.48 -25.21
CA LYS A 53 8.70 0.47 -26.05
C LYS A 53 9.38 1.62 -25.29
N GLU A 54 9.09 1.82 -24.01
CA GLU A 54 9.71 2.88 -23.19
C GLU A 54 10.86 2.40 -22.28
N ALA A 55 11.28 1.13 -22.38
CA ALA A 55 12.44 0.63 -21.64
C ALA A 55 13.79 1.15 -22.16
N LYS A 56 13.83 1.90 -23.27
CA LYS A 56 15.07 2.38 -23.91
C LYS A 56 15.48 3.81 -23.53
N ASN A 57 14.66 4.53 -22.76
CA ASN A 57 14.94 5.90 -22.31
C ASN A 57 14.80 6.08 -20.78
N SER A 58 14.88 5.00 -19.99
CA SER A 58 15.01 5.16 -18.55
C SER A 58 16.45 5.58 -18.24
N LYS A 59 16.61 6.83 -17.81
CA LYS A 59 17.82 7.26 -17.08
C LYS A 59 18.15 6.18 -16.04
N PRO A 60 19.43 5.89 -15.74
CA PRO A 60 19.75 4.96 -14.67
C PRO A 60 18.90 5.35 -13.46
N ILE A 61 18.12 4.41 -12.91
CA ILE A 61 17.21 4.70 -11.77
C ILE A 61 18.00 5.43 -10.67
N TYR A 62 19.31 5.17 -10.59
CA TYR A 62 20.30 5.71 -9.67
C TYR A 62 21.05 6.99 -10.11
N ALA A 63 20.81 7.52 -11.31
CA ALA A 63 21.64 8.58 -11.91
C ALA A 63 21.61 9.91 -11.15
N ASN A 64 20.50 10.19 -10.46
CA ASN A 64 20.29 11.44 -9.72
C ASN A 64 20.17 11.24 -8.21
N LEU A 65 20.50 10.04 -7.69
CA LEU A 65 20.36 9.74 -6.27
C LEU A 65 21.66 10.02 -5.50
N THR A 66 21.50 10.56 -4.30
CA THR A 66 22.58 10.70 -3.33
C THR A 66 23.09 9.32 -2.93
N LYS A 67 24.38 9.18 -2.59
CA LYS A 67 24.99 7.92 -2.12
C LYS A 67 24.14 7.20 -1.06
N SER A 68 23.63 7.95 -0.08
CA SER A 68 22.73 7.44 0.96
C SER A 68 21.44 6.82 0.40
N GLN A 69 20.82 7.47 -0.59
CA GLN A 69 19.58 6.98 -1.20
C GLN A 69 19.84 5.71 -2.03
N VAL A 70 20.96 5.65 -2.76
CA VAL A 70 21.37 4.45 -3.51
C VAL A 70 21.54 3.24 -2.57
N GLU A 71 22.18 3.45 -1.41
CA GLU A 71 22.32 2.37 -0.43
C GLU A 71 21.00 1.94 0.20
N TRP A 72 20.10 2.89 0.48
CA TRP A 72 18.77 2.59 1.00
C TRP A 72 17.97 1.75 0.00
N GLU A 73 17.99 2.12 -1.28
CA GLU A 73 17.31 1.38 -2.35
C GLU A 73 17.86 -0.05 -2.47
N LYS A 74 19.19 -0.22 -2.44
CA LYS A 74 19.83 -1.55 -2.42
C LYS A 74 19.37 -2.38 -1.22
N ARG A 75 19.24 -1.79 -0.04
CA ARG A 75 18.70 -2.48 1.15
C ARG A 75 17.22 -2.82 1.00
N ARG A 76 16.42 -1.93 0.40
CA ARG A 76 15.00 -2.14 0.09
C ARG A 76 14.83 -3.32 -0.87
N ASP A 77 15.59 -3.35 -1.95
CA ASP A 77 15.52 -4.41 -2.96
C ASP A 77 15.90 -5.77 -2.36
N LYS A 78 16.95 -5.83 -1.53
CA LYS A 78 17.31 -7.05 -0.78
C LYS A 78 16.15 -7.54 0.10
N ARG A 79 15.55 -6.66 0.90
CA ARG A 79 14.41 -7.02 1.77
C ARG A 79 13.19 -7.48 0.98
N ILE A 80 12.93 -6.86 -0.17
CA ILE A 80 11.82 -7.27 -1.03
C ILE A 80 12.07 -8.67 -1.57
N LEU A 81 13.28 -8.95 -2.05
CA LEU A 81 13.64 -10.29 -2.53
C LEU A 81 13.43 -11.36 -1.44
N GLU A 82 13.94 -11.10 -0.23
CA GLU A 82 13.75 -11.97 0.93
C GLU A 82 12.26 -12.12 1.32
N SER A 83 11.50 -11.01 1.31
CA SER A 83 10.07 -11.03 1.63
C SER A 83 9.25 -11.75 0.56
N VAL A 84 9.64 -11.66 -0.71
CA VAL A 84 8.94 -12.33 -1.82
C VAL A 84 9.16 -13.83 -1.70
N LEU A 85 10.38 -14.29 -1.45
CA LEU A 85 10.69 -15.70 -1.23
C LEU A 85 9.88 -16.26 -0.04
N SER A 86 10.01 -15.64 1.14
CA SER A 86 9.32 -16.10 2.35
C SER A 86 7.79 -16.04 2.29
N LYS A 87 7.20 -15.08 1.55
CA LYS A 87 5.75 -15.03 1.32
C LYS A 87 5.28 -16.07 0.31
N ALA A 88 6.11 -16.41 -0.67
CA ALA A 88 5.81 -17.45 -1.65
C ALA A 88 5.82 -18.86 -1.01
N ASP A 89 6.65 -19.07 0.01
CA ASP A 89 6.77 -20.37 0.70
C ASP A 89 5.47 -20.80 1.40
N LYS A 90 4.64 -19.86 1.88
CA LYS A 90 3.44 -20.15 2.68
C LYS A 90 2.14 -19.75 2.00
N SER A 91 1.27 -20.73 1.80
CA SER A 91 -0.11 -20.49 1.39
C SER A 91 -0.88 -19.68 2.45
N HIS A 92 -1.94 -18.96 2.03
CA HIS A 92 -2.79 -18.21 2.95
C HIS A 92 -3.44 -19.12 4.02
N LYS A 93 -3.86 -20.33 3.64
CA LYS A 93 -4.42 -21.32 4.56
C LYS A 93 -3.41 -21.72 5.64
N GLN A 94 -2.15 -21.95 5.26
CA GLN A 94 -1.08 -22.28 6.19
C GLN A 94 -0.81 -21.11 7.15
N ARG A 95 -0.80 -19.86 6.65
CA ARG A 95 -0.69 -18.67 7.50
C ARG A 95 -1.82 -18.55 8.52
N ILE A 96 -3.05 -18.85 8.12
CA ILE A 96 -4.20 -18.86 9.06
C ILE A 96 -4.02 -19.97 10.11
N ILE A 97 -3.61 -21.17 9.70
CA ILE A 97 -3.39 -22.29 10.62
C ILE A 97 -2.27 -21.95 11.62
N GLU A 98 -1.12 -21.45 11.14
CA GLU A 98 -0.02 -21.01 12.01
C GLU A 98 -0.47 -19.92 12.99
N PHE A 99 -1.27 -18.96 12.52
CA PHE A 99 -1.82 -17.90 13.37
C PHE A 99 -2.76 -18.44 14.44
N ASN A 100 -3.68 -19.34 14.06
CA ASN A 100 -4.61 -19.96 15.01
C ASN A 100 -3.87 -20.84 16.03
N ASN A 101 -2.86 -21.58 15.58
CA ASN A 101 -2.00 -22.36 16.46
C ASN A 101 -1.27 -21.43 17.45
N TYR A 102 -0.70 -20.31 16.97
CA TYR A 102 -0.06 -19.32 17.83
C TYR A 102 -1.02 -18.74 18.86
N LEU A 103 -2.24 -18.38 18.47
CA LEU A 103 -3.27 -17.91 19.39
C LEU A 103 -3.63 -18.97 20.45
N SER A 104 -3.69 -20.25 20.07
CA SER A 104 -3.93 -21.33 21.04
C SER A 104 -2.81 -21.51 22.06
N THR A 105 -1.57 -21.16 21.68
CA THR A 105 -0.41 -21.24 22.58
C THR A 105 -0.25 -20.02 23.48
N LEU A 106 -0.91 -18.90 23.16
CA LEU A 106 -0.84 -17.71 23.98
C LEU A 106 -1.61 -17.93 25.29
N THR A 107 -0.95 -17.62 26.40
CA THR A 107 -1.58 -17.65 27.72
C THR A 107 -2.58 -16.50 27.85
N GLU A 108 -3.76 -16.79 28.39
CA GLU A 108 -4.80 -15.79 28.64
C GLU A 108 -4.39 -14.75 29.70
N HIS A 109 -3.51 -15.14 30.62
CA HIS A 109 -3.03 -14.33 31.74
C HIS A 109 -1.68 -13.68 31.42
N PHE A 110 -1.69 -12.36 31.25
CA PHE A 110 -0.49 -11.56 30.97
C PHE A 110 0.20 -11.00 32.22
N ASP A 111 -0.19 -11.47 33.40
CA ASP A 111 0.35 -11.00 34.68
C ASP A 111 0.94 -12.17 35.50
N ILE A 112 1.96 -11.85 36.28
CA ILE A 112 2.65 -12.83 37.11
C ILE A 112 1.78 -13.09 38.33
N GLN A 113 1.61 -14.37 38.67
CA GLN A 113 0.86 -14.74 39.86
C GLN A 113 1.50 -14.08 41.10
N LYS A 114 0.67 -13.38 41.87
CA LYS A 114 1.11 -12.72 43.10
C LYS A 114 1.48 -13.78 44.14
N VAL A 115 2.77 -13.88 44.46
CA VAL A 115 3.24 -14.70 45.58
C VAL A 115 3.16 -13.86 46.86
N SER A 116 2.08 -13.99 47.62
CA SER A 116 2.03 -13.45 48.97
C SER A 116 2.82 -14.39 49.89
N TRP A 117 3.91 -13.90 50.49
CA TRP A 117 4.57 -14.58 51.60
C TRP A 117 3.60 -14.58 52.79
N THR A 118 2.99 -15.71 53.06
CA THR A 118 2.21 -15.94 54.29
C THR A 118 2.59 -17.30 54.86
N LYS A 119 3.38 -17.19 55.92
CA LYS A 119 4.00 -18.16 56.84
C LYS A 119 5.23 -18.92 56.36
#